data_AF-A0A956Z007-F1
#
_entry.id   AF-A0A956Z007-F1
#
_cell.length_a   1.000
_cell.length_b   1.000
_cell.length_c   1.000
_cell.angle_alpha   90.00
_cell.angle_beta   90.00
_cell.angle_gamma   90.00
#
_symmetry.space_group_name_H-M   'P 1'
#
loop_
_entity.id
_entity.type
_entity.pdbx_description
1 polymer ?
#
loop_
_entity_poly.entity_id
_entity_poly.type
_entity_poly.pdbx_seq_one_letter_code
_entity_poly.pdbx_strand_id
1 'polypeptide(L)'
;MTSAPKSRNQRTQAFTLTNLQQRVLTALLLGPVVLLLVVLGGWWFFFLAVGLSVIAALEFANLGQHRNIHVSPLLSVVSVVAVITAASQHGDHLVVPLFILTFVLTILWAFARRMTRRTALIEGLMTIAAPAYIGLPTALLVLI
;
A
#
# COMPACT_ATOMS: atom_id res chain seq x y z
N MET A 1 -19.55 -18.20 -58.62
CA MET A 1 -19.35 -19.37 -57.75
C MET A 1 -18.02 -19.23 -57.05
N THR A 2 -18.03 -18.95 -55.74
CA THR A 2 -17.15 -19.57 -54.72
C THR A 2 -17.47 -18.95 -53.38
N SER A 3 -17.89 -19.82 -52.48
CA SER A 3 -18.46 -19.62 -51.16
C SER A 3 -17.41 -19.65 -50.06
N ALA A 4 -17.60 -18.80 -49.03
CA ALA A 4 -17.31 -19.05 -47.60
C ALA A 4 -15.81 -19.17 -47.18
N PRO A 5 -15.45 -18.98 -45.87
CA PRO A 5 -16.30 -19.01 -44.69
C PRO A 5 -16.24 -17.79 -43.74
N LYS A 6 -17.38 -17.53 -43.13
CA LYS A 6 -17.61 -16.60 -42.02
C LYS A 6 -17.11 -17.29 -40.73
N SER A 7 -15.92 -16.94 -40.26
CA SER A 7 -15.38 -17.48 -39.00
C SER A 7 -16.19 -16.94 -37.82
N ARG A 8 -17.03 -17.82 -37.30
CA ARG A 8 -17.86 -17.62 -36.12
C ARG A 8 -16.94 -17.67 -34.89
N ASN A 9 -16.36 -16.53 -34.53
CA ASN A 9 -15.66 -16.38 -33.26
C ASN A 9 -16.70 -16.52 -32.13
N GLN A 10 -16.87 -17.76 -31.68
CA GLN A 10 -17.52 -18.10 -30.42
C GLN A 10 -16.67 -17.46 -29.32
N ARG A 11 -16.98 -16.21 -28.98
CA ARG A 11 -16.56 -15.61 -27.72
C ARG A 11 -17.09 -16.53 -26.64
N THR A 12 -16.19 -17.29 -26.03
CA THR A 12 -16.38 -17.98 -24.76
C THR A 12 -17.16 -17.02 -23.88
N GLN A 13 -18.41 -17.35 -23.55
CA GLN A 13 -19.22 -16.56 -22.65
C GLN A 13 -18.56 -16.68 -21.29
N ALA A 14 -17.60 -15.79 -21.02
CA ALA A 14 -16.98 -15.69 -19.72
C ALA A 14 -18.11 -15.42 -18.73
N PHE A 15 -18.28 -16.31 -17.74
CA PHE A 15 -19.21 -16.14 -16.65
C PHE A 15 -18.97 -14.75 -16.03
N THR A 16 -19.81 -13.78 -16.38
CA THR A 16 -19.77 -12.43 -15.83
C THR A 16 -20.43 -12.49 -14.47
N LEU A 17 -19.62 -12.78 -13.45
CA LEU A 17 -20.04 -12.62 -12.06
C LEU A 17 -20.45 -11.17 -11.84
N THR A 18 -21.56 -10.98 -11.15
CA THR A 18 -21.98 -9.62 -10.74
C THR A 18 -20.97 -9.06 -9.74
N ASN A 19 -20.82 -7.73 -9.70
CA ASN A 19 -19.90 -7.07 -8.75
C ASN A 19 -20.16 -7.49 -7.29
N LEU A 20 -21.43 -7.69 -6.95
CA LEU A 20 -21.85 -8.16 -5.63
C LEU A 20 -21.35 -9.59 -5.35
N GLN A 21 -21.53 -10.51 -6.30
CA GLN A 21 -21.05 -11.89 -6.16
C GLN A 21 -19.53 -11.95 -6.01
N GLN A 22 -18.78 -11.14 -6.77
CA GLN A 22 -17.32 -11.08 -6.65
C GLN A 22 -16.90 -10.62 -5.25
N ARG A 23 -17.51 -9.56 -4.70
CA ARG A 23 -17.19 -9.05 -3.35
C ARG A 23 -17.51 -10.07 -2.25
N VAL A 24 -18.67 -10.73 -2.35
CA VAL A 24 -19.08 -11.77 -1.39
C VAL A 24 -18.11 -12.94 -1.45
N LEU A 25 -17.74 -13.39 -2.65
CA LEU A 25 -16.81 -14.50 -2.83
C LEU A 25 -15.41 -14.14 -2.29
N THR A 26 -14.90 -12.95 -2.57
CA THR A 26 -13.59 -12.52 -2.02
C THR A 26 -13.63 -12.40 -0.50
N ALA A 27 -14.70 -11.86 0.08
CA ALA A 27 -14.84 -11.75 1.54
C ALA A 27 -14.94 -13.12 2.21
N LEU A 28 -15.69 -14.06 1.62
CA LEU A 28 -15.89 -15.40 2.17
C LEU A 28 -14.62 -16.27 2.07
N LEU A 29 -13.76 -16.00 1.08
CA LEU A 29 -12.45 -16.67 0.94
C LEU A 29 -11.36 -16.00 1.79
N LEU A 30 -11.20 -14.68 1.71
CA LEU A 30 -10.14 -13.95 2.42
C LEU A 30 -10.42 -13.84 3.93
N GLY A 31 -11.68 -13.69 4.33
CA GLY A 31 -12.06 -13.51 5.74
C GLY A 31 -11.53 -14.63 6.65
N PRO A 32 -11.82 -15.92 6.37
CA PRO A 32 -11.29 -17.03 7.15
C PRO A 32 -9.77 -17.12 7.13
N VAL A 33 -9.13 -16.83 6.00
CA VAL A 33 -7.65 -16.85 5.88
C VAL A 33 -7.03 -15.77 6.76
N VAL A 34 -7.58 -14.55 6.75
CA VAL A 34 -7.13 -13.45 7.61
C VAL A 34 -7.32 -13.81 9.09
N LEU A 35 -8.49 -14.36 9.45
CA LEU A 35 -8.76 -14.80 10.83
C LEU A 35 -7.78 -15.87 11.29
N LEU A 36 -7.50 -16.87 10.45
CA LEU A 36 -6.53 -17.91 10.75
C LEU A 36 -5.14 -17.31 11.01
N LEU A 37 -4.70 -16.38 10.16
CA LEU A 37 -3.39 -15.72 10.29
C LEU A 37 -3.30 -14.87 11.57
N VAL A 38 -4.38 -14.20 11.96
CA VAL A 38 -4.47 -13.46 13.23
C VAL A 38 -4.35 -14.41 14.43
N VAL A 39 -5.02 -15.56 14.40
CA VAL A 39 -4.96 -16.56 15.48
C VAL A 39 -3.58 -17.21 15.57
N LEU A 40 -2.93 -17.46 14.44
CA LEU A 40 -1.56 -17.99 14.41
C LEU A 40 -0.52 -16.98 14.92
N GLY A 41 -0.80 -15.68 14.76
CA GLY A 41 0.07 -14.60 15.23
C GLY A 41 1.50 -14.65 14.65
N GLY A 42 2.44 -14.04 15.38
CA GLY A 42 3.87 -14.10 15.10
C GLY A 42 4.24 -13.62 13.68
N TRP A 43 5.16 -14.36 13.03
CA TRP A 43 5.67 -14.00 11.70
C TRP A 43 4.60 -14.03 10.61
N TRP A 44 3.62 -14.93 10.71
CA TRP A 44 2.54 -15.03 9.71
C TRP A 44 1.65 -13.79 9.72
N PHE A 45 1.26 -13.34 10.91
CA PHE A 45 0.52 -12.10 11.06
C PHE A 45 1.37 -10.88 10.67
N PHE A 46 2.65 -10.85 11.03
CA PHE A 46 3.58 -9.80 10.61
C PHE A 46 3.63 -9.63 9.09
N PHE A 47 3.85 -10.72 8.33
CA PHE A 47 3.91 -10.65 6.87
C PHE A 47 2.58 -10.23 6.25
N LEU A 48 1.45 -10.68 6.81
CA LEU A 48 0.12 -10.23 6.38
C LEU A 48 -0.04 -8.72 6.60
N ALA A 49 0.26 -8.24 7.80
CA ALA A 49 0.14 -6.85 8.18
C ALA A 49 1.03 -5.95 7.31
N VAL A 50 2.30 -6.34 7.12
CA VAL A 50 3.22 -5.64 6.22
C VAL A 50 2.69 -5.64 4.78
N GLY A 51 2.22 -6.79 4.27
CA GLY A 51 1.68 -6.89 2.91
C GLY A 51 0.49 -5.96 2.66
N LEU A 52 -0.47 -5.94 3.59
CA LEU A 52 -1.62 -5.02 3.52
C LEU A 52 -1.18 -3.56 3.61
N SER A 53 -0.19 -3.24 4.45
CA SER A 53 0.31 -1.88 4.61
C SER A 53 1.10 -1.39 3.40
N VAL A 54 1.81 -2.28 2.69
CA VAL A 54 2.42 -1.96 1.39
C VAL A 54 1.35 -1.61 0.37
N ILE A 55 0.28 -2.40 0.26
CA ILE A 55 -0.84 -2.13 -0.65
C ILE A 55 -1.48 -0.78 -0.30
N ALA A 56 -1.77 -0.54 0.98
CA ALA A 56 -2.34 0.73 1.45
C ALA A 56 -1.42 1.92 1.15
N ALA A 57 -0.09 1.77 1.29
CA ALA A 57 0.88 2.82 0.98
C ALA A 57 0.91 3.15 -0.52
N LEU A 58 0.80 2.13 -1.38
CA LEU A 58 0.71 2.33 -2.83
C LEU A 58 -0.60 3.03 -3.23
N GLU A 59 -1.72 2.62 -2.65
CA GLU A 59 -3.01 3.30 -2.87
C GLU A 59 -2.97 4.75 -2.37
N PHE A 60 -2.37 4.99 -1.21
CA PHE A 60 -2.18 6.33 -0.68
C PHE A 60 -1.34 7.21 -1.62
N ALA A 61 -0.24 6.68 -2.16
CA ALA A 61 0.56 7.40 -3.14
C ALA A 61 -0.23 7.71 -4.42
N ASN A 62 -1.06 6.76 -4.88
CA ASN A 62 -1.94 6.95 -6.05
C ASN A 62 -3.03 8.02 -5.80
N LEU A 63 -3.62 8.05 -4.60
CA LEU A 63 -4.56 9.10 -4.20
C LEU A 63 -3.91 10.49 -4.22
N GLY A 64 -2.64 10.59 -3.81
CA GLY A 64 -1.85 11.81 -3.93
C GLY A 64 -1.72 12.28 -5.37
N GLN A 65 -1.42 11.36 -6.30
CA GLN A 65 -1.30 11.68 -7.73
C GLN A 65 -2.61 12.20 -8.33
N HIS A 66 -3.76 11.62 -7.96
CA HIS A 66 -5.07 12.13 -8.37
C HIS A 66 -5.36 13.56 -7.88
N ARG A 67 -4.65 14.04 -6.86
CA ARG A 67 -4.74 15.41 -6.32
C ARG A 67 -3.61 16.32 -6.83
N ASN A 68 -2.85 15.90 -7.84
CA ASN A 68 -1.65 16.59 -8.35
C ASN A 68 -0.53 16.77 -7.31
N ILE A 69 -0.43 15.85 -6.34
CA ILE A 69 0.66 15.81 -5.36
C ILE A 69 1.55 14.61 -5.68
N HIS A 70 2.83 14.84 -5.95
CA HIS A 70 3.74 13.74 -6.29
C HIS A 70 4.27 13.08 -5.02
N VAL A 71 3.49 12.14 -4.48
CA VAL A 71 3.96 11.25 -3.42
C VAL A 71 4.82 10.16 -4.05
N SER A 72 6.04 9.99 -3.57
CA SER A 72 6.93 8.92 -4.03
C SER A 72 6.44 7.57 -3.50
N PRO A 73 5.96 6.64 -4.34
CA PRO A 73 5.43 5.36 -3.86
C PRO A 73 6.52 4.54 -3.18
N LEU A 74 7.74 4.56 -3.72
CA LEU A 74 8.88 3.84 -3.16
C LEU A 74 9.25 4.33 -1.76
N LEU A 75 9.37 5.65 -1.57
CA LEU A 75 9.68 6.21 -0.25
C LEU A 75 8.57 5.94 0.77
N SER A 76 7.31 5.98 0.32
CA SER A 76 6.15 5.67 1.18
C SER A 76 6.16 4.20 1.61
N VAL A 77 6.40 3.28 0.68
CA VAL A 77 6.49 1.84 0.99
C VAL A 77 7.66 1.54 1.91
N VAL A 78 8.86 2.03 1.58
CA VAL A 78 10.07 1.80 2.39
C VAL A 78 9.89 2.35 3.81
N SER A 79 9.33 3.56 3.95
CA SER A 79 9.12 4.16 5.27
C SER A 79 8.07 3.42 6.10
N VAL A 80 6.95 2.99 5.50
CA VAL A 80 5.93 2.18 6.19
C VAL A 80 6.51 0.86 6.69
N VAL A 81 7.24 0.14 5.84
CA VAL A 81 7.88 -1.14 6.21
C VAL A 81 8.93 -0.93 7.29
N ALA A 82 9.75 0.12 7.17
CA ALA A 82 10.77 0.45 8.16
C ALA A 82 10.15 0.77 9.53
N VAL A 83 9.07 1.56 9.58
CA VAL A 83 8.37 1.89 10.82
C VAL A 83 7.78 0.66 11.48
N ILE A 84 7.08 -0.21 10.72
CA ILE A 84 6.50 -1.44 11.25
C ILE A 84 7.60 -2.36 11.81
N THR A 85 8.71 -2.51 11.08
CA THR A 85 9.82 -3.39 11.50
C THR A 85 10.55 -2.82 12.71
N ALA A 86 10.80 -1.52 12.74
CA ALA A 86 11.48 -0.86 13.85
C ALA A 86 10.66 -0.94 15.14
N ALA A 87 9.38 -0.63 15.07
CA ALA A 87 8.47 -0.70 16.22
C ALA A 87 8.31 -2.14 16.75
N SER A 88 8.21 -3.14 15.86
CA SER A 88 8.01 -4.54 16.27
C SER A 88 9.27 -5.24 16.81
N GLN A 89 10.47 -4.90 16.32
CA GLN A 89 11.69 -5.64 16.65
C GLN A 89 12.70 -4.86 17.50
N HIS A 90 12.78 -3.54 17.36
CA HIS A 90 13.83 -2.72 17.96
C HIS A 90 13.29 -1.73 18.99
N GLY A 91 11.96 -1.64 19.16
CA GLY A 91 11.29 -0.74 20.10
C GLY A 91 11.14 0.69 19.58
N ASP A 92 10.44 1.51 20.37
CA ASP A 92 9.86 2.78 19.92
C ASP A 92 10.89 3.88 19.59
N HIS A 93 12.13 3.73 20.08
CA HIS A 93 13.17 4.76 19.94
C HIS A 93 13.62 5.00 18.49
N LEU A 94 13.46 4.03 17.58
CA LEU A 94 13.81 4.17 16.17
C LEU A 94 12.69 4.74 15.30
N VAL A 95 11.46 4.79 15.80
CA VAL A 95 10.29 5.23 15.03
C VAL A 95 10.41 6.70 14.65
N VAL A 96 10.66 7.58 15.63
CA VAL A 96 10.80 9.04 15.39
C VAL A 96 11.99 9.36 14.45
N PRO A 97 13.20 8.80 14.63
CA PRO A 97 14.30 8.96 13.68
C PRO A 97 13.93 8.55 12.25
N LEU A 98 13.18 7.46 12.05
CA LEU A 98 12.76 7.01 10.72
C LEU A 98 11.78 7.97 10.05
N PHE A 99 10.86 8.58 10.81
CA PHE A 99 9.99 9.64 10.30
C PHE A 99 10.79 10.85 9.83
N ILE A 100 11.74 11.31 10.65
CA ILE A 100 12.61 12.44 10.31
C ILE A 100 13.44 12.12 9.07
N LEU A 101 14.04 10.92 9.02
CA LEU A 101 14.84 10.49 7.88
C LEU A 101 14.01 10.46 6.59
N THR A 102 12.81 9.86 6.63
CA THR A 102 11.90 9.80 5.48
C THR A 102 11.54 11.21 4.98
N PHE A 103 11.25 12.13 5.90
CA PHE A 103 10.95 13.52 5.56
C PHE A 103 12.12 14.20 4.87
N VAL A 104 13.32 14.11 5.46
CA VAL A 104 14.54 14.71 4.91
C VAL A 104 14.84 14.14 3.52
N LEU A 105 14.79 12.81 3.36
CA LEU A 105 15.00 12.16 2.06
C LEU A 105 13.98 12.62 1.02
N THR A 106 12.71 12.80 1.40
CA THR A 106 11.67 13.29 0.50
C THR A 106 11.91 14.74 0.09
N ILE A 107 12.31 15.60 1.03
CA ILE A 107 12.67 16.99 0.74
C ILE A 107 13.87 17.05 -0.21
N LEU A 108 14.94 16.31 0.07
CA LEU A 108 16.14 16.25 -0.78
C LEU A 108 15.78 15.77 -2.20
N TRP A 109 14.91 14.76 -2.29
CA TRP A 109 14.40 14.25 -3.55
C TRP A 109 13.56 15.27 -4.32
N ALA A 110 12.69 16.03 -3.64
CA ALA A 110 11.89 17.09 -4.24
C ALA A 110 12.77 18.27 -4.72
N PHE A 111 13.80 18.64 -3.95
CA PHE A 111 14.79 19.64 -4.37
C PHE A 111 15.61 19.18 -5.59
N ALA A 112 16.01 17.90 -5.64
CA ALA A 112 16.71 17.33 -6.80
C ALA A 112 15.87 17.42 -8.09
N ARG A 113 14.53 17.36 -7.96
CA ARG A 113 13.57 17.57 -9.07
C ARG A 113 13.30 19.04 -9.40
N ARG A 114 14.07 19.98 -8.82
CA ARG A 114 13.92 21.45 -9.00
C ARG A 114 12.52 21.97 -8.67
N MET A 115 11.83 21.37 -7.71
CA MET A 115 10.51 21.82 -7.29
C MET A 115 10.58 23.08 -6.42
N THR A 116 9.48 23.83 -6.41
CA THR A 116 9.32 24.99 -5.53
C THR A 116 9.33 24.55 -4.06
N ARG A 117 9.88 25.38 -3.15
CA ARG A 117 9.94 25.06 -1.70
C ARG A 117 8.59 24.63 -1.11
N ARG A 118 7.50 25.29 -1.52
CA ARG A 118 6.13 24.96 -1.08
C ARG A 118 5.72 23.56 -1.51
N THR A 119 5.99 23.17 -2.75
CA THR A 119 5.67 21.84 -3.29
C THR A 119 6.49 20.76 -2.59
N ALA A 120 7.79 21.00 -2.37
CA ALA A 120 8.65 20.07 -1.65
C ALA A 120 8.17 19.81 -0.21
N LEU A 121 7.70 20.84 0.49
CA LEU A 121 7.12 20.69 1.83
C LEU A 121 5.82 19.89 1.82
N ILE A 122 4.92 20.15 0.86
CA ILE A 122 3.66 19.40 0.74
C ILE A 122 3.94 17.92 0.43
N GLU A 123 4.85 17.63 -0.49
CA GLU A 123 5.26 16.26 -0.82
C GLU A 123 5.93 15.56 0.36
N GLY A 124 6.80 16.26 1.10
CA GLY A 124 7.41 15.77 2.33
C GLY A 124 6.37 15.39 3.39
N LEU A 125 5.42 16.30 3.67
CA LEU A 125 4.35 16.07 4.64
C LEU A 125 3.44 14.91 4.23
N MET A 126 3.07 14.83 2.95
CA MET A 126 2.24 13.74 2.45
C MET A 126 2.98 12.41 2.46
N THR A 127 4.29 12.40 2.23
CA THR A 127 5.08 11.16 2.31
C THR A 127 5.26 10.67 3.75
N ILE A 128 5.31 11.57 4.75
CA ILE A 128 5.22 11.19 6.18
C ILE A 128 3.82 10.68 6.54
N ALA A 129 2.77 11.22 5.91
CA ALA A 129 1.40 10.85 6.26
C ALA A 129 1.14 9.34 6.05
N ALA A 130 1.77 8.71 5.05
CA ALA A 130 1.67 7.27 4.82
C ALA A 130 2.16 6.41 6.02
N PRO A 131 3.43 6.49 6.47
CA PRO A 131 3.89 5.77 7.66
C PRO A 131 3.18 6.20 8.94
N ALA A 132 2.73 7.46 9.06
CA ALA A 132 2.00 7.91 10.24
C ALA A 132 0.59 7.31 10.33
N TYR A 133 -0.11 7.24 9.20
CA TYR A 133 -1.50 6.78 9.14
C TYR A 133 -1.62 5.27 8.96
N ILE A 134 -0.68 4.64 8.27
CA ILE A 134 -0.69 3.20 7.96
C ILE A 134 0.31 2.46 8.84
N GLY A 135 1.56 2.93 8.85
CA GLY A 135 2.67 2.25 9.54
C GLY A 135 2.47 2.15 11.05
N LEU A 136 2.18 3.26 11.73
CA LEU A 136 2.01 3.29 13.19
C LEU A 136 0.84 2.41 13.68
N PRO A 137 -0.39 2.51 13.15
CA PRO A 137 -1.47 1.62 13.58
C PRO A 137 -1.18 0.15 13.29
N THR A 138 -0.54 -0.15 12.16
CA THR A 138 -0.13 -1.52 11.82
C THR A 138 0.92 -2.04 12.79
N ALA A 139 1.90 -1.22 13.14
CA ALA A 139 2.93 -1.56 14.12
C ALA A 139 2.32 -1.89 15.49
N LEU A 140 1.34 -1.09 15.94
CA LEU A 140 0.60 -1.36 17.17
C LEU A 140 -0.21 -2.65 17.08
N LEU A 141 -0.87 -2.92 15.94
CA LEU A 141 -1.59 -4.18 15.73
C LEU A 141 -0.67 -5.39 15.82
N VAL A 142 0.52 -5.31 15.25
CA VAL A 142 1.54 -6.38 15.28
C VAL A 142 2.09 -6.63 16.68
N LEU A 143 2.05 -5.63 17.56
CA LEU A 143 2.61 -5.70 18.91
C LEU A 143 1.64 -6.30 19.95
N ILE A 144 0.34 -6.35 19.63
CA ILE A 144 -0.72 -6.98 20.47
C ILE A 144 -0.75 -8.48 20.24
#